data_AF-A0A7S1WQ63-F1
#
_entry.id   AF-A0A7S1WQ63-F1
#
_cell.length_a   1.000
_cell.length_b   1.000
_cell.length_c   1.000
_cell.angle_alpha   90.00
_cell.angle_beta   90.00
_cell.angle_gamma   90.00
#
_symmetry.space_group_name_H-M   'P 1'
#
loop_
_entity.id
_entity.type
_entity.pdbx_description
1 polymer ?
#
loop_
_entity_poly.entity_id
_entity_poly.type
_entity_poly.pdbx_seq_one_letter_code
_entity_poly.pdbx_strand_id
1 'polypeptide(L)'
;VIDSKPAAAQDGYGSLNVLTCSSLADAGLATMSQCQRRPPVIPSRFKAEMEERRQRAVAKGVNLFTNGKDQAFLEEKYTETFAKMAESTAKLDFDGKNIGDTGVEQLSEALEYFDKLTNLDLKRNQVTENGVESLAKALRGGAA
;
A
#
# COMPACT_ATOMS: atom_id res chain seq x y z
N VAL A 1 15.06 15.82 -17.58
CA VAL A 1 16.16 15.25 -16.78
C VAL A 1 15.52 14.66 -15.54
N ILE A 2 15.54 13.33 -15.44
CA ILE A 2 15.03 12.61 -14.28
C ILE A 2 16.14 12.72 -13.24
N ASP A 3 15.95 13.55 -12.22
CA ASP A 3 16.96 13.75 -11.18
C ASP A 3 17.13 12.47 -10.37
N SER A 4 18.18 11.71 -10.70
CA SER A 4 18.74 10.64 -9.89
C SER A 4 19.48 11.26 -8.69
N LYS A 5 18.75 11.81 -7.72
CA LYS A 5 19.34 12.24 -6.46
C LYS A 5 19.32 11.06 -5.47
N PRO A 6 20.46 10.67 -4.87
CA PRO A 6 20.50 9.63 -3.85
C PRO A 6 19.70 10.06 -2.63
N ALA A 7 18.95 9.10 -2.08
CA ALA A 7 18.00 9.36 -1.03
C ALA A 7 18.69 9.79 0.26
N ALA A 8 18.40 11.00 0.72
CA ALA A 8 18.74 11.40 2.08
C ALA A 8 17.90 10.54 3.02
N ALA A 9 18.57 9.81 3.90
CA ALA A 9 17.97 9.02 4.95
C ALA A 9 17.30 9.95 5.97
N GLN A 10 16.07 10.35 5.66
CA GLN A 10 15.13 10.92 6.62
C GLN A 10 13.73 10.78 6.00
N ASP A 11 12.91 9.92 6.61
CA ASP A 11 11.47 10.12 6.82
C ASP A 11 10.82 11.15 5.88
N GLY A 12 10.20 10.69 4.79
CA GLY A 12 9.44 11.61 3.91
C GLY A 12 9.38 11.28 2.42
N TYR A 13 9.88 10.13 1.96
CA TYR A 13 9.48 9.63 0.65
C TYR A 13 8.03 9.18 0.74
N GLY A 14 7.09 10.07 0.40
CA GLY A 14 5.73 9.66 0.03
C GLY A 14 5.88 8.51 -0.96
N SER A 15 5.56 7.33 -0.43
CA SER A 15 6.06 6.03 -0.84
C SER A 15 5.64 5.79 -2.27
N LEU A 16 6.53 5.99 -3.26
CA LEU A 16 6.23 5.56 -4.63
C LEU A 16 5.76 4.11 -4.57
N ASN A 17 4.48 3.95 -4.89
CA ASN A 17 3.63 2.83 -4.51
C ASN A 17 3.88 1.64 -5.45
N VAL A 18 5.17 1.31 -5.64
CA VAL A 18 5.56 0.22 -6.52
C VAL A 18 6.53 -0.71 -5.82
N LEU A 19 7.60 -0.25 -5.14
CA LEU A 19 8.54 -1.19 -4.50
C LEU A 19 9.28 -0.51 -3.34
N THR A 20 9.16 -1.03 -2.11
CA THR A 20 10.08 -0.68 -1.02
C THR A 20 11.03 -1.84 -0.80
N CYS A 21 12.25 -1.68 -1.29
CA CYS A 21 13.33 -2.60 -0.98
C CYS A 21 14.09 -2.10 0.25
N SER A 22 14.29 -2.96 1.24
CA SER A 22 15.06 -2.66 2.45
C SER A 22 16.59 -2.61 2.20
N SER A 23 17.05 -3.01 1.01
CA SER A 23 18.45 -2.91 0.58
C SER A 23 18.54 -2.02 -0.66
N LEU A 24 18.82 -0.73 -0.45
CA LEU A 24 19.16 0.19 -1.55
C LEU A 24 20.62 0.05 -2.01
N ALA A 25 21.43 -0.80 -1.37
CA ALA A 25 22.86 -0.87 -1.61
C ALA A 25 23.22 -1.48 -2.98
N ASP A 26 22.37 -2.35 -3.53
CA ASP A 26 22.58 -3.01 -4.83
C ASP A 26 21.27 -3.07 -5.63
N ALA A 27 20.80 -1.93 -6.13
CA ALA A 27 19.54 -1.82 -6.87
C ALA A 27 19.65 -2.38 -8.31
N GLY A 28 19.72 -3.71 -8.44
CA GLY A 28 19.54 -4.45 -9.70
C GLY A 28 18.12 -5.00 -9.88
N LEU A 29 17.77 -5.45 -11.10
CA LEU A 29 16.49 -6.13 -11.39
C LEU A 29 16.25 -7.36 -10.49
N ALA A 30 17.32 -8.02 -10.02
CA ALA A 30 17.26 -9.14 -9.07
C ALA A 30 16.80 -8.72 -7.66
N THR A 31 17.08 -7.48 -7.26
CA THR A 31 16.63 -6.88 -6.00
C THR A 31 15.17 -6.43 -6.12
N MET A 32 14.78 -5.98 -7.32
CA MET A 32 13.40 -5.59 -7.65
C MET A 32 12.45 -6.80 -7.74
N SER A 33 12.93 -7.98 -8.11
CA SER A 33 12.13 -9.22 -8.07
C SER A 33 11.87 -9.72 -6.65
N GLN A 34 12.69 -9.27 -5.68
CA GLN A 34 12.51 -9.54 -4.24
C GLN A 34 11.64 -8.47 -3.55
N CYS A 35 11.25 -7.42 -4.25
CA CYS A 35 10.43 -6.36 -3.69
C CYS A 35 9.03 -6.87 -3.35
N GLN A 36 8.62 -6.58 -2.12
CA GLN A 36 7.49 -7.21 -1.44
C GLN A 36 6.16 -6.68 -1.97
N ARG A 37 5.18 -7.56 -2.15
CA ARG A 37 3.79 -7.15 -2.35
C ARG A 37 3.26 -6.60 -1.02
N ARG A 38 2.99 -5.30 -0.99
CA ARG A 38 2.32 -4.66 0.15
C ARG A 38 0.83 -5.03 0.17
N PRO A 39 0.19 -4.97 1.35
CA PRO A 39 -1.26 -5.08 1.47
C PRO A 39 -1.97 -4.07 0.54
N PRO A 40 -3.21 -4.39 0.11
CA PRO A 40 -4.02 -3.47 -0.70
C PRO A 40 -4.21 -2.14 0.05
N VAL A 41 -3.93 -1.02 -0.62
CA VAL A 41 -4.15 0.31 -0.05
C VAL A 41 -5.63 0.64 -0.14
N ILE A 42 -6.26 1.06 0.96
CA ILE A 42 -7.67 1.45 0.93
C ILE A 42 -7.86 2.78 0.18
N PRO A 43 -9.01 3.04 -0.46
CA PRO A 43 -9.24 4.23 -1.27
C PRO A 43 -8.97 5.56 -0.54
N SER A 44 -9.30 5.65 0.75
CA SER A 44 -9.07 6.85 1.57
C SER A 44 -7.57 7.16 1.72
N ARG A 45 -6.75 6.14 2.00
CA ARG A 45 -5.29 6.25 2.10
C ARG A 45 -4.69 6.62 0.76
N PHE A 46 -5.13 5.98 -0.32
CA PHE A 46 -4.69 6.32 -1.68
C PHE A 46 -4.96 7.79 -2.00
N LYS A 47 -6.16 8.29 -1.70
CA LYS A 47 -6.52 9.69 -1.91
C LYS A 47 -5.63 10.66 -1.12
N ALA A 48 -5.38 10.37 0.17
CA ALA A 48 -4.51 11.19 1.00
C ALA A 48 -3.07 11.25 0.44
N GLU A 49 -2.55 10.11 0.00
CA GLU A 49 -1.23 10.03 -0.62
C GLU A 49 -1.16 10.82 -1.93
N MET A 50 -2.20 10.71 -2.76
CA MET A 50 -2.31 11.46 -4.02
C MET A 50 -2.32 12.97 -3.80
N GLU A 51 -3.02 13.43 -2.77
CA GLU A 51 -3.06 14.84 -2.39
C GLU A 51 -1.71 15.35 -1.87
N GLU A 52 -1.01 14.57 -1.05
CA GLU A 52 0.35 14.91 -0.59
C GLU A 52 1.33 15.03 -1.77
N ARG A 53 1.25 14.10 -2.73
CA ARG A 53 2.04 14.15 -3.96
C ARG A 53 1.72 15.39 -4.78
N ARG A 54 0.44 15.78 -4.86
CA ARG A 54 -0.01 16.99 -5.55
C ARG A 54 0.59 18.23 -4.92
N GLN A 55 0.54 18.34 -3.59
CA GLN A 55 1.13 19.45 -2.86
C GLN A 55 2.64 19.56 -3.09
N ARG A 56 3.36 18.44 -3.09
CA ARG A 56 4.81 18.42 -3.40
C ARG A 56 5.12 18.84 -4.84
N ALA A 57 4.29 18.46 -5.80
CA ALA A 57 4.44 18.88 -7.19
C ALA A 57 4.20 20.39 -7.34
N VAL A 58 3.12 20.90 -6.73
CA VAL A 58 2.79 22.33 -6.69
C VAL A 58 3.91 23.15 -6.03
N ALA A 59 4.46 22.68 -4.91
CA ALA A 59 5.59 23.32 -4.24
C ALA A 59 6.86 23.40 -5.10
N LYS A 60 7.00 22.48 -6.07
CA LYS A 60 8.10 22.44 -7.04
C LYS A 60 7.76 23.12 -8.37
N GLY A 61 6.56 23.69 -8.52
CA GLY A 61 6.11 24.32 -9.76
C GLY A 61 5.93 23.36 -10.92
N VAL A 62 5.75 22.06 -10.65
CA VAL A 62 5.52 21.02 -11.65
C VAL A 62 4.13 20.43 -11.50
N ASN A 63 3.56 19.93 -12.59
CA ASN A 63 2.31 19.17 -12.51
C ASN A 63 2.57 17.77 -11.97
N LEU A 64 1.67 17.26 -11.12
CA LEU A 64 1.73 15.87 -10.64
C LEU A 64 1.50 14.86 -11.78
N PHE A 65 0.63 15.22 -12.71
CA PHE A 65 0.30 14.45 -13.91
C PHE A 65 0.25 15.35 -15.15
N THR A 66 0.04 14.75 -16.31
CA THR A 66 0.03 15.42 -17.61
C THR A 66 -0.95 16.59 -17.70
N ASN A 67 -2.21 16.44 -17.24
CA ASN A 67 -3.28 17.43 -17.51
C ASN A 67 -4.06 17.94 -16.29
N GLY A 68 -3.64 17.64 -15.05
CA GLY A 68 -4.29 18.12 -13.81
C GLY A 68 -5.70 17.56 -13.53
N LYS A 69 -6.45 17.19 -14.58
CA LYS A 69 -7.74 16.47 -14.52
C LYS A 69 -7.58 14.97 -14.27
N ASP A 70 -6.38 14.45 -14.52
CA ASP A 70 -6.06 13.02 -14.38
C ASP A 70 -6.27 12.52 -12.93
N GLN A 71 -6.14 13.40 -11.93
CA GLN A 71 -6.29 13.03 -10.52
C GLN A 71 -7.70 12.53 -10.18
N ALA A 72 -8.74 13.27 -10.57
CA ALA A 72 -10.12 12.87 -10.28
C ALA A 72 -10.45 11.54 -10.95
N PHE A 73 -10.03 11.37 -12.20
CA PHE A 73 -10.19 10.13 -12.95
C PHE A 73 -9.47 8.95 -12.27
N LEU A 74 -8.24 9.15 -11.79
CA LEU A 74 -7.47 8.11 -11.11
C LEU A 74 -8.07 7.73 -9.74
N GLU A 75 -8.52 8.71 -8.95
CA GLU A 75 -9.15 8.45 -7.65
C GLU A 75 -10.46 7.65 -7.80
N GLU A 76 -11.30 8.05 -8.75
CA GLU A 76 -12.52 7.33 -9.11
C GLU A 76 -12.17 5.91 -9.59
N LYS A 77 -11.24 5.80 -10.54
CA LYS A 77 -10.89 4.52 -11.13
C LYS A 77 -10.29 3.55 -10.10
N TYR A 78 -9.45 4.07 -9.21
CA TYR A 78 -8.86 3.29 -8.12
C TYR A 78 -9.96 2.71 -7.23
N THR A 79 -10.88 3.56 -6.77
CA THR A 79 -11.98 3.16 -5.88
C THR A 79 -12.85 2.07 -6.50
N GLU A 80 -13.23 2.22 -7.77
CA GLU A 80 -13.98 1.19 -8.52
C GLU A 80 -13.23 -0.14 -8.58
N THR A 81 -11.95 -0.10 -8.95
CA THR A 81 -11.14 -1.32 -9.12
C THR A 81 -10.90 -2.02 -7.79
N PHE A 82 -10.67 -1.26 -6.73
CA PHE A 82 -10.53 -1.78 -5.37
C PHE A 82 -11.81 -2.47 -4.91
N ALA A 83 -12.97 -1.81 -5.04
CA ALA A 83 -14.25 -2.38 -4.65
C ALA A 83 -14.54 -3.69 -5.40
N LYS A 84 -14.34 -3.70 -6.73
CA LYS A 84 -14.53 -4.90 -7.56
C LYS A 84 -13.58 -6.05 -7.18
N MET A 85 -12.33 -5.72 -6.86
CA MET A 85 -11.35 -6.69 -6.41
C MET A 85 -11.75 -7.26 -5.04
N ALA A 86 -12.16 -6.40 -4.11
CA ALA A 86 -12.57 -6.81 -2.77
C ALA A 86 -13.79 -7.73 -2.80
N GLU A 87 -14.78 -7.39 -3.63
CA GLU A 87 -16.02 -8.16 -3.78
C GLU A 87 -15.81 -9.55 -4.41
N SER A 88 -14.72 -9.78 -5.15
CA SER A 88 -14.45 -11.05 -5.83
C SER A 88 -13.40 -11.91 -5.12
N THR A 89 -12.75 -11.39 -4.08
CA THR A 89 -11.62 -12.07 -3.43
C THR A 89 -12.09 -12.95 -2.28
N ALA A 90 -11.92 -14.27 -2.43
CA ALA A 90 -12.23 -15.23 -1.37
C ALA A 90 -11.00 -15.66 -0.55
N LYS A 91 -9.78 -15.47 -1.09
CA LYS A 91 -8.52 -15.91 -0.47
C LYS A 91 -7.43 -14.86 -0.63
N LEU A 92 -6.73 -14.56 0.45
CA LEU A 92 -5.53 -13.72 0.46
C LEU A 92 -4.35 -14.54 1.01
N ASP A 93 -3.27 -14.59 0.24
CA ASP A 93 -2.04 -15.29 0.58
C ASP A 93 -0.87 -14.30 0.63
N PHE A 94 -0.38 -14.11 1.85
CA PHE A 94 0.75 -13.28 2.17
C PHE A 94 1.88 -14.07 2.84
N ASP A 95 1.93 -15.39 2.69
CA ASP A 95 2.97 -16.20 3.30
C ASP A 95 4.39 -15.74 2.86
N GLY A 96 5.25 -15.51 3.85
CA GLY A 96 6.64 -15.11 3.65
C GLY A 96 6.83 -13.77 2.93
N LYS A 97 5.88 -12.83 3.06
CA LYS A 97 5.98 -11.49 2.44
C LYS A 97 6.62 -10.43 3.33
N ASN A 98 7.05 -10.80 4.53
CA ASN A 98 7.74 -9.92 5.48
C ASN A 98 6.96 -8.62 5.75
N ILE A 99 5.64 -8.77 5.93
CA ILE A 99 4.71 -7.64 6.11
C ILE A 99 4.97 -6.89 7.43
N GLY A 100 5.37 -7.59 8.49
CA GLY A 100 5.54 -7.02 9.82
C GLY A 100 4.24 -6.46 10.42
N ASP A 101 4.33 -5.82 11.58
CA ASP A 101 3.16 -5.29 12.28
C ASP A 101 2.47 -4.16 11.51
N THR A 102 3.25 -3.21 10.96
CA THR A 102 2.70 -2.07 10.21
C THR A 102 1.91 -2.51 8.98
N GLY A 103 2.38 -3.54 8.27
CA GLY A 103 1.63 -4.04 7.14
C GLY A 103 0.40 -4.84 7.56
N VAL A 104 0.42 -5.52 8.71
CA VAL A 104 -0.79 -6.16 9.25
C VAL A 104 -1.82 -5.12 9.69
N GLU A 105 -1.40 -4.00 10.25
CA GLU A 105 -2.28 -2.87 10.57
C GLU A 105 -2.96 -2.32 9.30
N GLN A 106 -2.19 -2.07 8.24
CA GLN A 106 -2.74 -1.66 6.94
C GLN A 106 -3.69 -2.70 6.34
N LEU A 107 -3.34 -3.98 6.44
CA LEU A 107 -4.21 -5.07 6.00
C LEU A 107 -5.50 -5.09 6.82
N SER A 108 -5.42 -4.84 8.13
CA SER A 108 -6.57 -4.81 9.04
C SER A 108 -7.58 -3.74 8.61
N GLU A 109 -7.13 -2.54 8.23
CA GLU A 109 -8.00 -1.51 7.64
C GLU A 109 -8.64 -1.96 6.32
N ALA A 110 -7.90 -2.71 5.49
CA ALA A 110 -8.39 -3.19 4.20
C ALA A 110 -9.42 -4.31 4.34
N LEU A 111 -9.31 -5.17 5.36
CA LEU A 111 -10.17 -6.33 5.58
C LEU A 111 -11.65 -5.97 5.74
N GLU A 112 -11.97 -4.76 6.20
CA GLU A 112 -13.34 -4.24 6.32
C GLU A 112 -14.09 -4.19 4.99
N TYR A 113 -13.38 -4.22 3.86
CA TYR A 113 -13.97 -4.18 2.52
C TYR A 113 -14.13 -5.56 1.87
N PHE A 114 -13.59 -6.62 2.49
CA PHE A 114 -13.53 -7.95 1.89
C PHE A 114 -14.60 -8.90 2.47
N ASP A 115 -15.86 -8.67 2.12
CA ASP A 115 -17.02 -9.42 2.66
C ASP A 115 -17.03 -10.93 2.33
N LYS A 116 -16.38 -11.34 1.22
CA LYS A 116 -16.33 -12.74 0.77
C LYS A 116 -15.05 -13.47 1.16
N LEU A 117 -14.16 -12.82 1.91
CA LEU A 117 -12.89 -13.42 2.30
C LEU A 117 -13.10 -14.53 3.32
N THR A 118 -12.65 -15.73 2.98
CA THR A 118 -12.78 -16.93 3.83
C THR A 118 -11.43 -17.46 4.29
N ASN A 119 -10.35 -17.07 3.62
CA ASN A 119 -9.01 -17.59 3.90
C ASN A 119 -7.97 -16.47 3.82
N LEU A 120 -7.26 -16.25 4.92
CA LEU A 120 -6.14 -15.31 5.02
C LEU A 120 -4.91 -16.05 5.55
N ASP A 121 -3.85 -16.16 4.75
CA ASP A 121 -2.57 -16.73 5.18
C ASP A 121 -1.53 -15.63 5.41
N LEU A 122 -1.05 -15.53 6.65
CA LEU A 122 -0.05 -14.56 7.10
C LEU A 122 1.20 -15.23 7.67
N LYS A 123 1.45 -16.51 7.38
CA LYS A 123 2.63 -17.22 7.87
C LYS A 123 3.93 -16.50 7.49
N ARG A 124 4.96 -16.67 8.33
CA ARG A 124 6.32 -16.20 8.08
C ARG A 124 6.43 -14.69 7.76
N ASN A 125 5.59 -13.85 8.37
CA ASN A 125 5.58 -12.40 8.16
C ASN A 125 6.17 -11.56 9.30
N GLN A 126 6.80 -12.18 10.30
CA GLN A 126 7.41 -11.48 11.46
C GLN A 126 6.41 -10.58 12.20
N VAL A 127 5.17 -11.05 12.34
CA VAL A 127 4.10 -10.35 13.07
C VAL A 127 4.27 -10.61 14.56
N THR A 128 4.27 -9.56 15.36
CA THR A 128 4.34 -9.62 16.82
C THR A 128 2.94 -9.56 17.43
N GLU A 129 2.86 -9.56 18.77
CA GLU A 129 1.60 -9.43 19.50
C GLU A 129 0.81 -8.17 19.09
N ASN A 130 1.49 -7.05 18.82
CA ASN A 130 0.85 -5.80 18.42
C ASN A 130 0.12 -5.93 17.07
N GLY A 131 0.76 -6.54 16.08
CA GLY A 131 0.13 -6.77 14.77
C GLY A 131 -1.07 -7.71 14.87
N VAL A 132 -0.97 -8.75 15.70
CA VAL A 132 -2.09 -9.68 15.96
C VAL A 132 -3.26 -8.98 16.66
N GLU A 133 -3.00 -8.07 17.60
CA GLU A 133 -4.05 -7.31 18.28
C GLU A 133 -4.85 -6.45 17.30
N SER A 134 -4.17 -5.74 16.41
CA SER A 134 -4.79 -4.95 15.34
C SER A 134 -5.66 -5.81 14.41
N LEU A 135 -5.13 -6.97 13.99
CA LEU A 135 -5.87 -7.91 13.17
C LEU A 135 -7.12 -8.45 13.88
N ALA A 136 -7.01 -8.78 15.16
CA ALA A 136 -8.11 -9.28 15.96
C ALA A 136 -9.20 -8.22 16.20
N LYS A 137 -8.85 -6.93 16.22
CA LYS A 137 -9.83 -5.83 16.28
C LYS A 137 -10.61 -5.74 14.97
N ALA A 138 -9.94 -5.76 13.83
CA ALA A 138 -10.60 -5.71 12.51
C ALA A 138 -11.52 -6.91 12.28
N LEU A 139 -11.08 -8.13 12.61
CA LEU A 139 -11.91 -9.33 12.43
C LEU A 139 -13.13 -9.38 13.38
N ARG A 140 -13.06 -8.75 14.56
CA ARG A 140 -14.21 -8.61 15.45
C ARG A 140 -15.22 -7.58 14.96
N GLY A 141 -14.76 -6.55 14.26
CA GLY A 141 -15.62 -5.52 13.66
C GLY A 141 -16.33 -5.97 12.37
N GLY A 142 -15.77 -6.95 11.65
CA GLY A 142 -16.35 -7.50 10.40
C GLY A 142 -17.37 -8.64 10.59
N ALA A 143 -17.80 -8.92 11.82
CA ALA A 143 -18.84 -9.90 12.15
C ALA A 143 -20.10 -9.19 12.67
N ALA A 144 -20.82 -8.51 11.77
CA ALA A 144 -22.18 -8.02 12.01
C ALA A 144 -23.00 -8.11 10.72
#